data_AF-A0A2E0QE10-F1
#
_entry.id   AF-A0A2E0QE10-F1
#
_cell.length_a   1.000
_cell.length_b   1.000
_cell.length_c   1.000
_cell.angle_alpha   90.00
_cell.angle_beta   90.00
_cell.angle_gamma   90.00
#
_symmetry.space_group_name_H-M   'P 1'
#
loop_
_entity.id
_entity.type
_entity.pdbx_description
1 polymer ?
#
loop_
_entity_poly.entity_id
_entity_poly.type
_entity_poly.pdbx_seq_one_letter_code
_entity_poly.pdbx_strand_id
1 'polypeptide(L)'
;MAKLNKTARGKHRWIGICIDQPSSREEVESAIRGALGDLSWRLYDVKQSEGPTHAILKVSLEDHLSALSNLNAVASIATITSSGKVRLVRSRLSAFEISE
;
A
#
# COMPACT_ATOMS: atom_id res chain seq x y z
N MET A 1 34.08 -7.11 -2.91
CA MET A 1 32.96 -6.61 -3.74
C MET A 1 32.24 -5.52 -2.96
N ALA A 2 32.29 -4.28 -3.44
CA ALA A 2 31.72 -3.13 -2.74
C ALA A 2 30.19 -3.24 -2.64
N LYS A 3 29.67 -3.13 -1.41
CA LYS A 3 28.23 -3.03 -1.12
C LYS A 3 27.63 -1.93 -2.00
N LEU A 4 26.74 -2.31 -2.92
CA LEU A 4 25.91 -1.39 -3.71
C LEU A 4 25.42 -0.26 -2.79
N ASN A 5 25.90 0.95 -3.08
CA ASN A 5 25.60 2.15 -2.31
C ASN A 5 24.09 2.25 -2.09
N LYS A 6 23.67 2.54 -0.86
CA LYS A 6 22.25 2.74 -0.48
C LYS A 6 21.47 3.65 -1.46
N THR A 7 22.19 4.48 -2.21
CA THR A 7 21.74 5.39 -3.26
C THR A 7 21.19 4.71 -4.53
N ALA A 8 21.59 3.46 -4.83
CA ALA A 8 21.16 2.76 -6.05
C ALA A 8 19.85 1.97 -5.91
N ARG A 9 19.34 1.79 -4.68
CA ARG A 9 18.01 1.24 -4.45
C ARG A 9 17.02 2.39 -4.55
N GLY A 10 16.40 2.55 -5.72
CA GLY A 10 15.38 3.57 -5.99
C GLY A 10 14.51 3.89 -4.77
N LYS A 11 14.34 5.18 -4.50
CA LYS A 11 13.54 5.64 -3.36
C LYS A 11 12.09 5.20 -3.56
N HIS A 12 11.49 4.70 -2.49
CA HIS A 12 10.13 4.18 -2.51
C HIS A 12 9.37 4.60 -1.26
N ARG A 13 8.05 4.52 -1.34
CA ARG A 13 7.15 4.64 -0.21
C ARG A 13 6.33 3.37 -0.07
N TRP A 14 6.09 3.03 1.18
CA TRP A 14 5.12 2.02 1.57
C TRP A 14 3.82 2.76 1.86
N ILE A 15 2.73 2.30 1.28
CA ILE A 15 1.38 2.81 1.51
C ILE A 15 0.58 1.67 2.12
N GLY A 16 -0.09 1.96 3.23
CA GLY A 16 -1.11 1.10 3.81
C GLY A 16 -2.47 1.58 3.35
N ILE A 17 -3.27 0.66 2.81
CA ILE A 17 -4.63 0.92 2.35
C ILE A 17 -5.63 0.04 3.11
N CYS A 18 -6.86 0.53 3.13
CA CYS A 18 -8.05 -0.16 3.57
C CYS A 18 -8.96 -0.36 2.35
N ILE A 19 -9.57 -1.52 2.24
CA ILE A 19 -10.63 -1.81 1.28
C ILE A 19 -11.85 -2.21 2.10
N ASP A 20 -12.97 -1.51 1.91
CA ASP A 20 -14.15 -1.66 2.77
C ASP A 20 -14.75 -3.07 2.72
N GLN A 21 -14.49 -3.80 1.63
CA GLN A 21 -14.97 -5.15 1.43
C GLN A 21 -13.89 -6.21 1.73
N PRO A 22 -14.28 -7.38 2.23
CA PRO A 22 -13.40 -8.53 2.28
C PRO A 22 -13.04 -8.93 0.84
N SER A 23 -11.75 -8.88 0.50
CA SER A 23 -11.27 -9.08 -0.86
C SER A 23 -10.07 -10.00 -0.88
N SER A 24 -10.07 -10.91 -1.85
CA SER A 24 -8.96 -11.82 -2.13
C SER A 24 -7.71 -11.03 -2.53
N ARG A 25 -6.51 -11.60 -2.36
CA ARG A 25 -5.27 -10.93 -2.81
C ARG A 25 -5.35 -10.51 -4.28
N GLU A 26 -5.96 -11.34 -5.12
CA GLU A 26 -6.17 -11.11 -6.56
C GLU A 26 -7.15 -9.95 -6.82
N GLU A 27 -8.23 -9.85 -6.04
CA GLU A 27 -9.20 -8.77 -6.13
C GLU A 27 -8.57 -7.43 -5.71
N VAL A 28 -7.81 -7.44 -4.61
CA VAL A 28 -7.04 -6.28 -4.16
C VAL A 28 -6.03 -5.85 -5.21
N GLU A 29 -5.29 -6.80 -5.79
CA GLU A 29 -4.31 -6.51 -6.84
C GLU A 29 -4.98 -5.93 -8.09
N SER A 30 -6.12 -6.48 -8.50
CA SER A 30 -6.92 -5.97 -9.62
C SER A 30 -7.43 -4.55 -9.36
N ALA A 31 -7.96 -4.29 -8.16
CA ALA A 31 -8.45 -2.96 -7.77
C ALA A 31 -7.33 -1.92 -7.76
N ILE A 32 -6.17 -2.26 -7.18
CA ILE A 32 -4.98 -1.39 -7.19
C ILE A 32 -4.47 -1.19 -8.62
N ARG A 33 -4.51 -2.23 -9.47
CA ARG A 33 -4.11 -2.12 -10.88
C ARG A 33 -5.04 -1.21 -11.67
N GLY A 34 -6.35 -1.24 -11.40
CA GLY A 34 -7.31 -0.29 -11.96
C GLY A 34 -7.05 1.15 -11.52
N ALA A 35 -6.67 1.35 -10.25
CA ALA A 35 -6.40 2.69 -9.71
C ALA A 35 -5.04 3.26 -10.15
N LEU A 36 -3.99 2.44 -10.11
CA LEU A 36 -2.60 2.86 -10.33
C LEU A 36 -2.13 2.64 -11.77
N GLY A 37 -2.82 1.83 -12.56
CA GLY A 37 -2.46 1.55 -13.95
C GLY A 37 -1.00 1.11 -14.10
N ASP A 38 -0.28 1.81 -14.98
CA ASP A 38 1.12 1.57 -15.33
C ASP A 38 2.14 2.20 -14.36
N LEU A 39 1.70 2.80 -13.24
CA LEU A 39 2.61 3.33 -12.22
C LEU A 39 3.51 2.21 -11.67
N SER A 40 4.70 2.55 -11.22
CA SER A 40 5.64 1.57 -10.66
C SER A 40 5.24 1.21 -9.22
N TRP A 41 4.34 0.24 -9.07
CA TRP A 41 3.90 -0.28 -7.78
C TRP A 41 4.04 -1.80 -7.64
N ARG A 42 3.99 -2.29 -6.41
CA ARG A 42 3.98 -3.73 -6.08
C ARG A 42 3.17 -3.98 -4.82
N LEU A 43 2.23 -4.94 -4.90
CA LEU A 43 1.53 -5.45 -3.72
C LEU A 43 2.46 -6.30 -2.85
N TYR A 44 2.55 -5.98 -1.58
CA TYR A 44 3.44 -6.64 -0.63
C TYR A 44 2.65 -7.54 0.32
N ASP A 45 1.78 -6.93 1.12
CA ASP A 45 0.99 -7.60 2.17
C ASP A 45 -0.50 -7.42 1.89
N VAL A 46 -1.29 -8.44 2.18
CA VAL A 46 -2.76 -8.38 2.18
C VAL A 46 -3.21 -9.16 3.40
N LYS A 47 -3.91 -8.48 4.29
CA LYS A 47 -4.53 -9.05 5.47
C LYS A 47 -6.04 -9.02 5.27
N GLN A 48 -6.55 -10.19 4.91
CA GLN A 48 -7.99 -10.45 4.88
C GLN A 48 -8.49 -10.57 6.31
N SER A 49 -9.65 -9.99 6.56
CA SER A 49 -10.38 -10.10 7.81
C SER A 49 -11.87 -10.25 7.47
N GLU A 50 -12.70 -10.60 8.45
CA GLU A 50 -14.17 -10.67 8.26
C GLU A 50 -14.80 -9.30 7.95
N GLY A 51 -14.05 -8.22 8.17
CA GLY A 51 -14.41 -6.85 7.79
C GLY A 51 -13.50 -6.28 6.69
N PRO A 52 -13.04 -5.01 6.83
CA PRO A 52 -12.26 -4.38 5.78
C PRO A 52 -10.89 -5.04 5.57
N THR A 53 -10.53 -5.21 4.30
CA THR A 53 -9.25 -5.80 3.91
C THR A 53 -8.16 -4.75 3.98
N HIS A 54 -7.08 -5.05 4.69
CA HIS A 54 -5.93 -4.16 4.78
C HIS A 54 -4.83 -4.65 3.84
N ALA A 55 -4.21 -3.73 3.10
CA ALA A 55 -3.11 -4.08 2.22
C ALA A 55 -1.95 -3.09 2.34
N ILE A 56 -0.75 -3.59 2.05
CA ILE A 56 0.46 -2.79 1.95
C ILE A 56 1.00 -2.90 0.55
N LEU A 57 1.17 -1.76 -0.10
CA LEU A 57 1.83 -1.65 -1.39
C LEU A 57 3.10 -0.84 -1.29
N LYS A 58 4.04 -1.14 -2.19
CA LYS A 58 5.26 -0.39 -2.41
C LYS A 58 5.10 0.39 -3.70
N VAL A 59 5.35 1.69 -3.64
CA VAL A 59 5.35 2.58 -4.82
C VAL A 59 6.69 3.29 -4.93
N SER A 60 7.07 3.70 -6.13
CA SER A 60 8.18 4.63 -6.34
C SER A 60 7.92 5.94 -5.56
N LEU A 61 8.97 6.64 -5.14
CA LEU A 61 8.81 7.92 -4.42
C LEU A 61 8.24 9.01 -5.35
N GLU A 62 8.58 8.97 -6.63
CA GLU A 62 8.07 9.88 -7.67
C GLU A 62 6.56 9.73 -7.87
N ASP A 63 6.04 8.51 -7.89
CA ASP A 63 4.62 8.23 -8.10
C ASP A 63 3.81 8.25 -6.80
N HIS A 64 4.42 8.47 -5.64
CA HIS A 64 3.76 8.34 -4.34
C HIS A 64 2.54 9.25 -4.19
N LEU A 65 2.65 10.51 -4.58
CA LEU A 65 1.54 11.48 -4.47
C LEU A 65 0.41 11.15 -5.47
N SER A 66 0.77 10.77 -6.69
CA SER A 66 -0.18 10.32 -7.71
C SER A 66 -0.90 9.05 -7.26
N ALA A 67 -0.17 8.10 -6.70
CA ALA A 67 -0.72 6.86 -6.18
C ALA A 67 -1.69 7.10 -5.03
N LEU A 68 -1.35 7.98 -4.07
CA LEU A 68 -2.29 8.35 -3.01
C LEU A 68 -3.57 8.97 -3.59
N SER A 69 -3.44 9.89 -4.54
CA SER A 69 -4.59 10.57 -5.14
C SER A 69 -5.50 9.59 -5.90
N ASN A 70 -4.92 8.72 -6.71
CA ASN A 70 -5.67 7.71 -7.47
C ASN A 70 -6.33 6.67 -6.57
N LEU A 71 -5.65 6.22 -5.50
CA LEU A 71 -6.23 5.25 -4.57
C LEU A 71 -7.43 5.86 -3.83
N ASN A 72 -7.32 7.10 -3.33
CA ASN A 72 -8.45 7.75 -2.65
C ASN A 72 -9.56 8.23 -3.61
N ALA A 73 -9.33 8.22 -4.93
CA ALA A 73 -10.38 8.47 -5.91
C ALA A 73 -11.29 7.25 -6.12
N VAL A 74 -10.83 6.05 -5.72
CA VAL A 74 -11.65 4.83 -5.77
C VAL A 74 -12.48 4.76 -4.49
N ALA A 75 -13.81 4.77 -4.64
CA ALA A 75 -14.73 4.80 -3.49
C ALA A 75 -14.50 3.63 -2.50
N SER A 76 -14.08 2.47 -2.99
CA SER A 76 -13.85 1.27 -2.18
C SER A 76 -12.47 1.20 -1.53
N ILE A 77 -11.57 2.16 -1.80
CA ILE A 77 -10.18 2.15 -1.33
C ILE A 77 -9.88 3.44 -0.57
N ALA A 78 -9.39 3.31 0.66
CA ALA A 78 -8.90 4.43 1.45
C ALA A 78 -7.43 4.24 1.81
N THR A 79 -6.62 5.30 1.69
CA THR A 79 -5.23 5.24 2.16
C THR A 79 -5.16 5.57 3.65
N ILE A 80 -4.64 4.66 4.48
CA ILE A 80 -4.53 4.87 5.92
C ILE A 80 -3.23 5.62 6.27
N THR A 81 -2.11 5.19 5.70
CA THR A 81 -0.81 5.77 6.05
C THR A 81 0.23 5.53 4.95
N SER A 82 1.28 6.35 4.95
CA SER A 82 2.46 6.09 4.13
C SER A 82 3.76 6.34 4.89
N SER A 83 4.81 5.59 4.57
CA SER A 83 6.12 5.71 5.23
C SER A 83 7.25 5.16 4.35
N GLY A 84 8.49 5.55 4.65
CA GLY A 84 9.67 4.93 4.02
C GLY A 84 9.99 3.53 4.57
N LYS A 85 9.27 3.07 5.60
CA LYS A 85 9.51 1.79 6.27
C LYS A 85 8.22 0.98 6.38
N VAL A 86 8.19 -0.22 5.77
CA VAL A 86 7.07 -1.17 5.88
C VAL A 86 6.69 -1.48 7.32
N ARG A 87 7.69 -1.57 8.22
CA ARG A 87 7.47 -1.82 9.65
C ARG A 87 6.60 -0.75 10.32
N LEU A 88 6.73 0.52 9.92
CA LEU A 88 5.91 1.61 10.44
C LEU A 88 4.50 1.57 9.86
N VAL A 89 4.36 1.25 8.57
CA VAL A 89 3.05 1.08 7.94
C VAL A 89 2.29 -0.07 8.61
N ARG A 90 2.92 -1.23 8.75
CA ARG A 90 2.31 -2.40 9.40
C ARG A 90 1.89 -2.10 10.84
N SER A 91 2.77 -1.48 11.63
CA SER A 91 2.44 -1.12 13.02
C SER A 91 1.24 -0.18 13.12
N ARG A 92 1.07 0.73 12.16
CA ARG A 92 -0.07 1.65 12.12
C ARG A 92 -1.34 0.95 11.66
N LEU A 93 -1.26 0.08 10.65
CA LEU A 93 -2.40 -0.73 10.21
C LEU A 93 -2.91 -1.64 11.34
N SER A 94 -2.01 -2.30 12.07
CA SER A 94 -2.41 -3.13 13.22
C SER A 94 -2.93 -2.30 14.40
N ALA A 95 -2.52 -1.04 14.54
CA ALA A 95 -3.07 -0.14 15.55
C ALA A 95 -4.52 0.28 15.21
N PHE A 96 -4.91 0.29 13.93
CA PHE A 96 -6.31 0.50 13.52
C PHE A 96 -7.21 -0.69 13.87
N GLU A 97 -6.66 -1.89 14.07
CA GLU A 97 -7.42 -3.06 14.53
C GLU A 97 -7.67 -3.07 16.05
N ILE A 98 -7.03 -2.19 16.81
CA ILE A 98 -7.27 -2.03 18.26
C ILE A 98 -8.00 -0.71 18.46
N SER A 99 -9.30 -0.72 18.22
CA SER A 99 -10.22 0.30 18.73
C SER A 99 -11.49 -0.42 19.13
N GLU A 100 -11.46 -0.98 20.34
CA GLU A 100 -12.64 -1.37 21.12
C GLU A 100 -12.61 -0.57 22.43
#